data_AF-A0A3P3W7L9-F1
#
_entry.id   AF-A0A3P3W7L9-F1
#
_cell.length_a   1.000
_cell.length_b   1.000
_cell.length_c   1.000
_cell.angle_alpha   90.00
_cell.angle_beta   90.00
_cell.angle_gamma   90.00
#
_symmetry.space_group_name_H-M   'P 1'
#
loop_
_entity.id
_entity.type
_entity.pdbx_description
1 polymer ?
#
loop_
_entity_poly.entity_id
_entity_poly.type
_entity_poly.pdbx_seq_one_letter_code
_entity_poly.pdbx_strand_id
1 'polypeptide(L)'
;MKKILATFVLFLAFSINANAQREEALKDVEALKAVVKIDPAKEHTIQSIFYSKHKFLLQSNLSEDMKNDKFKDTEKKLEAALQPSEFEKLKANAELYKRLTR
;
A
#
# COMPACT_ATOMS: atom_id res chain seq x y z
N MET A 1 -13.25 -35.46 -10.56
CA MET A 1 -11.99 -34.80 -10.98
C MET A 1 -12.12 -33.30 -11.23
N LYS A 2 -13.15 -32.80 -11.94
CA LYS A 2 -13.31 -31.36 -12.22
C LYS A 2 -13.39 -30.44 -10.98
N LYS A 3 -13.95 -30.94 -9.86
CA LYS A 3 -14.13 -30.17 -8.61
C LYS A 3 -12.82 -29.92 -7.83
N ILE A 4 -11.85 -30.84 -7.92
CA ILE A 4 -10.56 -30.72 -7.23
C ILE A 4 -9.71 -29.62 -7.88
N LEU A 5 -9.75 -29.53 -9.21
CA LEU A 5 -9.06 -28.48 -9.95
C LEU A 5 -9.60 -27.09 -9.59
N ALA A 6 -10.92 -26.95 -9.42
CA ALA A 6 -11.55 -25.69 -9.02
C ALA A 6 -11.11 -25.24 -7.61
N THR A 7 -11.01 -26.16 -6.64
CA THR A 7 -10.53 -25.84 -5.30
C THR A 7 -9.04 -25.45 -5.29
N PHE A 8 -8.22 -26.09 -6.11
CA PHE A 8 -6.80 -25.75 -6.25
C PHE A 8 -6.58 -24.37 -6.90
N VAL A 9 -7.34 -24.05 -7.94
CA VAL A 9 -7.30 -22.74 -8.61
C VAL A 9 -7.73 -21.63 -7.65
N LEU A 10 -8.74 -21.87 -6.81
CA LEU A 10 -9.18 -20.90 -5.80
C LEU A 10 -8.07 -20.64 -4.75
N PHE A 11 -7.41 -21.69 -4.25
CA PHE A 11 -6.31 -21.56 -3.29
C PHE A 11 -5.08 -20.83 -3.88
N LEU A 12 -4.78 -21.06 -5.16
CA LEU A 12 -3.73 -20.36 -5.89
C LEU A 12 -4.06 -18.87 -6.06
N ALA A 13 -5.31 -18.53 -6.43
CA ALA A 13 -5.74 -17.14 -6.58
C ALA A 13 -5.59 -16.33 -5.27
N PHE A 14 -5.92 -16.92 -4.11
CA PHE A 14 -5.73 -16.27 -2.82
C PHE A 14 -4.25 -16.11 -2.43
N SER A 15 -3.39 -17.08 -2.77
CA SER A 15 -1.96 -17.05 -2.42
C SER A 15 -1.16 -16.07 -3.29
N ILE A 16 -1.48 -15.98 -4.58
CA ILE A 16 -0.87 -15.03 -5.52
C ILE A 16 -1.15 -13.59 -5.09
N ASN A 17 -2.37 -13.32 -4.62
CA ASN A 17 -2.75 -11.99 -4.17
C ASN A 17 -1.79 -11.51 -3.06
N ALA A 18 -1.70 -12.20 -1.92
CA ALA A 18 -0.90 -11.71 -0.79
C ALA A 18 0.58 -11.43 -1.14
N ASN A 19 1.16 -12.15 -2.12
CA ASN A 19 2.50 -11.89 -2.61
C ASN A 19 2.59 -10.64 -3.49
N ALA A 20 1.64 -10.44 -4.41
CA ALA A 20 1.58 -9.25 -5.26
C ALA A 20 1.42 -7.95 -4.45
N GLN A 21 0.61 -7.94 -3.37
CA GLN A 21 0.47 -6.75 -2.53
C GLN A 21 1.75 -6.41 -1.77
N ARG A 22 2.56 -7.42 -1.41
CA ARG A 22 3.87 -7.18 -0.79
C ARG A 22 4.84 -6.58 -1.79
N GLU A 23 4.83 -7.04 -3.03
CA GLU A 23 5.66 -6.48 -4.10
C GLU A 23 5.28 -5.02 -4.42
N GLU A 24 3.99 -4.72 -4.56
CA GLU A 24 3.53 -3.34 -4.77
C GLU A 24 3.86 -2.42 -3.58
N ALA A 25 3.75 -2.93 -2.35
CA ALA A 25 4.17 -2.19 -1.17
C ALA A 25 5.68 -1.88 -1.17
N LEU A 26 6.52 -2.81 -1.62
CA LEU A 26 7.96 -2.59 -1.75
C LEU A 26 8.27 -1.53 -2.82
N LYS A 27 7.62 -1.61 -3.98
CA LYS A 27 7.77 -0.59 -5.04
C LYS A 27 7.39 0.80 -4.56
N ASP A 28 6.36 0.90 -3.73
CA ASP A 28 5.93 2.17 -3.14
C ASP A 28 6.92 2.68 -2.08
N VAL A 29 7.53 1.80 -1.28
CA VAL A 29 8.64 2.18 -0.38
C VAL A 29 9.85 2.69 -1.18
N GLU A 30 10.23 2.01 -2.25
CA GLU A 30 11.35 2.41 -3.11
C GLU A 30 11.09 3.77 -3.76
N ALA A 31 9.89 3.98 -4.30
CA ALA A 31 9.49 5.25 -4.88
C ALA A 31 9.51 6.38 -3.84
N LEU A 32 9.09 6.11 -2.60
CA LEU A 32 9.19 7.06 -1.50
C LEU A 32 10.65 7.37 -1.15
N LYS A 33 11.52 6.36 -1.03
CA LYS A 33 12.96 6.53 -0.72
C LYS A 33 13.70 7.36 -1.77
N ALA A 34 13.20 7.41 -3.00
CA ALA A 34 13.78 8.25 -4.06
C ALA A 34 13.60 9.76 -3.81
N VAL A 35 12.63 10.17 -2.99
CA VAL A 35 12.31 11.57 -2.73
C VAL A 35 12.52 12.00 -1.27
N VAL A 36 12.46 11.07 -0.34
CA VAL A 36 12.60 11.35 1.10
C VAL A 36 13.59 10.42 1.79
N LYS A 37 14.18 10.92 2.88
CA LYS A 37 14.97 10.09 3.78
C LYS A 37 14.05 9.38 4.77
N ILE A 38 14.00 8.06 4.66
CA ILE A 38 13.28 7.20 5.60
C ILE A 38 14.24 6.74 6.69
N ASP A 39 13.82 6.83 7.94
CA ASP A 39 14.49 6.16 9.06
C ASP A 39 14.41 4.63 8.86
N PRO A 40 15.53 3.90 8.80
CA PRO A 40 15.53 2.45 8.63
C PRO A 40 14.64 1.72 9.64
N ALA A 41 14.51 2.24 10.86
CA ALA A 41 13.63 1.66 11.88
C ALA A 41 12.14 1.76 11.54
N LYS A 42 11.76 2.67 10.64
CA LYS A 42 10.39 2.91 10.19
C LYS A 42 10.07 2.29 8.83
N GLU A 43 11.05 1.73 8.13
CA GLU A 43 10.87 1.18 6.78
C GLU A 43 9.81 0.05 6.77
N HIS A 44 9.88 -0.87 7.74
CA HIS A 44 8.87 -1.92 7.89
C HIS A 44 7.47 -1.36 8.19
N THR A 45 7.38 -0.31 9.01
CA THR A 45 6.10 0.37 9.30
C THR A 45 5.50 0.96 8.04
N ILE A 46 6.31 1.66 7.23
CA ILE A 46 5.87 2.26 5.97
C ILE A 46 5.47 1.18 4.96
N GLN A 47 6.25 0.11 4.83
CA GLN A 47 5.87 -1.03 4.00
C GLN A 47 4.53 -1.62 4.44
N SER A 48 4.28 -1.76 5.75
CA SER A 48 3.00 -2.26 6.28
C SER A 48 1.84 -1.32 5.98
N ILE A 49 2.07 0.00 5.95
CA ILE A 49 1.05 1.00 5.56
C ILE A 49 0.63 0.75 4.10
N PHE A 50 1.59 0.66 3.18
CA PHE A 50 1.29 0.40 1.76
C PHE A 50 0.68 -0.97 1.53
N TYR A 51 1.21 -2.01 2.18
CA TYR A 51 0.63 -3.36 2.09
C TYR A 51 -0.83 -3.37 2.57
N SER A 52 -1.15 -2.67 3.67
CA SER A 52 -2.51 -2.54 4.17
C SER A 52 -3.42 -1.81 3.19
N LYS A 53 -2.93 -0.76 2.51
CA LYS A 53 -3.67 -0.07 1.44
C LYS A 53 -3.98 -1.04 0.29
N HIS A 54 -2.95 -1.67 -0.28
CA HIS A 54 -3.09 -2.58 -1.41
C HIS A 54 -4.01 -3.76 -1.10
N LYS A 55 -3.87 -4.35 0.10
CA LYS A 55 -4.74 -5.43 0.55
C LYS A 55 -6.20 -4.99 0.71
N PHE A 56 -6.44 -3.79 1.24
CA PHE A 56 -7.79 -3.25 1.39
C PHE A 56 -8.46 -3.07 0.03
N LEU A 57 -7.76 -2.47 -0.94
CA LEU A 57 -8.31 -2.13 -2.26
C LEU A 57 -8.73 -3.34 -3.13
N LEU A 58 -8.37 -4.56 -2.73
CA LEU A 58 -8.79 -5.80 -3.40
C LEU A 58 -10.12 -6.35 -2.92
N GLN A 59 -10.70 -5.75 -1.88
CA GLN A 59 -12.03 -6.14 -1.42
C GLN A 59 -13.06 -5.82 -2.52
N SER A 60 -13.89 -6.81 -2.85
CA SER A 60 -14.81 -6.74 -4.00
C SER A 60 -16.02 -5.84 -3.79
N ASN A 61 -16.26 -5.36 -2.57
CA ASN A 61 -17.47 -4.63 -2.16
C ASN A 61 -17.17 -3.25 -1.54
N LEU A 62 -16.09 -2.59 -1.97
CA LEU A 62 -15.73 -1.26 -1.48
C LEU A 62 -16.61 -0.17 -2.10
N SER A 63 -17.27 0.62 -1.24
CA SER A 63 -17.82 1.91 -1.67
C SER A 63 -16.70 2.94 -1.88
N GLU A 64 -17.03 4.03 -2.56
CA GLU A 64 -16.09 5.14 -2.77
C GLU A 64 -15.71 5.80 -1.43
N ASP A 65 -16.64 5.93 -0.50
CA ASP A 65 -16.38 6.47 0.84
C ASP A 65 -15.39 5.60 1.61
N MET A 66 -15.54 4.26 1.54
CA MET A 66 -14.60 3.33 2.18
C MET A 66 -13.18 3.45 1.62
N LYS A 67 -13.04 3.65 0.30
CA LYS A 67 -11.74 3.89 -0.34
C LYS A 67 -11.15 5.23 0.11
N ASN A 68 -11.97 6.29 0.09
CA ASN A 68 -11.55 7.63 0.51
C ASN A 68 -11.09 7.65 1.97
N ASP A 69 -11.77 6.92 2.86
CA ASP A 69 -11.35 6.78 4.24
C ASP A 69 -10.03 6.00 4.36
N LYS A 70 -9.83 4.97 3.54
CA LYS A 70 -8.54 4.25 3.50
C LYS A 70 -7.40 5.13 2.98
N PHE A 71 -7.66 6.00 2.01
CA PHE A 71 -6.68 6.95 1.49
C PHE A 71 -6.29 7.97 2.55
N LYS A 72 -7.27 8.57 3.25
CA LYS A 72 -7.02 9.48 4.39
C LYS A 72 -6.25 8.78 5.53
N ASP A 73 -6.59 7.54 5.84
CA ASP A 73 -5.85 6.73 6.84
C ASP A 73 -4.39 6.52 6.41
N THR A 74 -4.16 6.20 5.14
CA THR A 74 -2.81 6.02 4.57
C THR A 74 -2.00 7.30 4.66
N GLU A 75 -2.59 8.44 4.27
CA GLU A 75 -1.98 9.77 4.34
C GLU A 75 -1.55 10.11 5.77
N LYS A 76 -2.46 10.00 6.75
CA LYS A 76 -2.18 10.29 8.17
C LYS A 76 -1.09 9.39 8.74
N LYS A 77 -1.08 8.10 8.37
CA LYS A 77 -0.06 7.16 8.85
C LYS A 77 1.30 7.44 8.23
N LEU A 78 1.36 7.85 6.97
CA LEU A 78 2.60 8.31 6.34
C LEU A 78 3.12 9.59 7.00
N GLU A 79 2.24 10.55 7.27
CA GLU A 79 2.59 11.79 7.98
C GLU A 79 3.19 11.49 9.36
N ALA A 80 2.60 10.56 10.12
CA ALA A 80 3.12 10.15 11.42
C ALA A 80 4.43 9.33 11.34
N ALA A 81 4.62 8.57 10.26
CA ALA A 81 5.83 7.77 10.06
C ALA A 81 7.02 8.64 9.58
N LEU A 82 6.77 9.68 8.80
CA LEU A 82 7.82 10.54 8.26
C LEU A 82 8.16 11.70 9.21
N GLN A 83 9.30 12.33 8.98
CA GLN A 83 9.56 13.64 9.60
C GLN A 83 8.72 14.71 8.89
N PRO A 84 8.30 15.80 9.55
CA PRO A 84 7.46 16.82 8.92
C PRO A 84 8.05 17.36 7.61
N SER A 85 9.36 17.64 7.59
CA SER A 85 10.06 18.12 6.38
C SER A 85 10.08 17.11 5.24
N GLU A 86 10.13 15.81 5.55
CA GLU A 86 10.09 14.74 4.56
C GLU A 86 8.68 14.55 4.01
N PHE A 87 7.65 14.66 4.86
CA PHE A 87 6.27 14.61 4.39
C PHE A 87 5.93 15.80 3.48
N GLU A 88 6.43 17.00 3.79
CA GLU A 88 6.27 18.16 2.91
C GLU A 88 7.00 18.00 1.57
N LYS A 89 8.21 17.40 1.54
CA LYS A 89 8.89 17.04 0.28
C LYS A 89 8.06 16.06 -0.55
N LEU A 90 7.45 15.08 0.10
CA LEU A 90 6.56 14.14 -0.58
C LEU A 90 5.35 14.87 -1.19
N LYS A 91 4.68 15.76 -0.43
CA LYS A 91 3.55 16.56 -0.95
C LYS A 91 3.95 17.45 -2.13
N ALA A 92 5.16 17.99 -2.13
CA ALA A 92 5.68 18.80 -3.23
C ALA A 92 5.80 18.00 -4.54
N ASN A 93 5.96 16.67 -4.46
CA ASN A 93 5.85 15.79 -5.62
C ASN A 93 4.39 15.30 -5.77
N ALA A 94 3.55 16.14 -6.38
CA ALA A 94 2.10 15.90 -6.47
C ALA A 94 1.74 14.54 -7.13
N GLU A 95 2.49 14.12 -8.13
CA GLU A 95 2.27 12.83 -8.82
C GLU A 95 2.55 11.66 -7.88
N LEU A 96 3.73 11.63 -7.25
CA LEU A 96 4.09 10.59 -6.31
C LEU A 96 3.19 10.60 -5.07
N TYR A 97 2.88 11.78 -4.54
CA TYR A 97 1.96 11.93 -3.41
C TYR A 97 0.62 11.27 -3.69
N LYS A 98 0.03 11.59 -4.85
CA LYS A 98 -1.25 11.01 -5.27
C LYS A 98 -1.15 9.49 -5.41
N ARG A 99 -0.08 8.98 -6.03
CA ARG A 99 0.14 7.53 -6.17
C ARG A 99 0.25 6.81 -4.83
N LEU A 100 0.98 7.39 -3.88
CA LEU A 100 1.25 6.73 -2.60
C LEU A 100 0.06 6.80 -1.64
N THR A 101 -0.73 7.87 -1.70
CA THR A 101 -1.86 8.10 -0.79
C THR A 101 -3.22 7.68 -1.35
N ARG A 102 -3.35 7.49 -2.66
CA ARG A 102 -4.60 7.11 -3.33
C ARG A 102 -4.47 5.80 -4.11
#